data_AF-A0A4Q3C5C9-F1
#
_entry.id   AF-A0A4Q3C5C9-F1
#
_cell.length_a   1.000
_cell.length_b   1.000
_cell.length_c   1.000
_cell.angle_alpha   90.00
_cell.angle_beta   90.00
_cell.angle_gamma   90.00
#
_symmetry.space_group_name_H-M   'P 1'
#
loop_
_entity.id
_entity.type
_entity.pdbx_description
1 polymer ?
#
loop_
_entity_poly.entity_id
_entity_poly.type
_entity_poly.pdbx_seq_one_letter_code
_entity_poly.pdbx_strand_id
1 'polypeptide(L)'
;MKLKLFIAVALMAVITGCKKQNPITRDEPPVTGVAFTVSNLFQDNMVLQRNKPINIWGTGEPGRTVTVTANWGIAGLSTVDNKGFWIVSL
;
A
#
# COMPACT_ATOMS: atom_id res chain seq x y z
N MET A 1 16.86 -56.23 51.54
CA MET A 1 16.08 -55.39 52.47
C MET A 1 15.32 -54.35 51.65
N LYS A 2 14.06 -54.10 52.04
CA LYS A 2 13.04 -53.31 51.34
C LYS A 2 13.36 -51.80 51.40
N LEU A 3 13.15 -51.04 50.32
CA LEU A 3 12.73 -49.63 50.45
C LEU A 3 12.11 -49.02 49.16
N LYS A 4 10.77 -48.95 49.16
CA LYS A 4 9.85 -47.85 48.75
C LYS A 4 10.14 -47.12 47.42
N LEU A 5 9.28 -47.27 46.41
CA LEU A 5 8.03 -46.51 46.18
C LEU A 5 8.30 -45.01 45.90
N PHE A 6 8.02 -44.54 44.68
CA PHE A 6 7.24 -43.33 44.34
C PHE A 6 7.21 -43.20 42.80
N ILE A 7 6.01 -43.31 42.17
CA ILE A 7 5.31 -42.21 41.46
C ILE A 7 5.98 -41.86 40.11
N ALA A 8 5.34 -41.81 38.94
CA ALA A 8 3.96 -41.95 38.53
C ALA A 8 3.93 -41.89 36.98
N VAL A 9 2.99 -42.63 36.40
CA VAL A 9 2.05 -42.17 35.37
C VAL A 9 2.58 -41.75 33.99
N ALA A 10 2.16 -42.58 33.02
CA ALA A 10 1.67 -42.27 31.67
C ALA A 10 2.62 -41.51 30.72
N LEU A 11 3.13 -42.12 29.65
CA LEU A 11 2.34 -42.58 28.49
C LEU A 11 1.38 -41.50 28.00
N MET A 12 1.90 -40.47 27.35
CA MET A 12 1.21 -39.76 26.27
C MET A 12 2.26 -39.10 25.38
N ALA A 13 2.27 -39.56 24.13
CA ALA A 13 3.04 -39.01 23.03
C ALA A 13 2.79 -37.50 22.93
N VAL A 14 3.88 -36.72 22.86
CA VAL A 14 3.83 -35.30 22.55
C VAL A 14 3.50 -35.16 21.06
N ILE A 15 2.21 -35.21 20.75
CA ILE A 15 1.63 -34.73 19.49
C ILE A 15 0.73 -33.55 19.84
N THR A 16 1.34 -32.38 19.96
CA THR A 16 0.59 -31.13 19.88
C THR A 16 1.21 -30.31 18.77
N GLY A 17 0.54 -30.33 17.62
CA GLY A 17 1.04 -29.84 16.36
C GLY A 17 1.32 -28.34 16.29
N CYS A 18 2.09 -27.97 15.27
CA CYS A 18 2.24 -26.60 14.82
C CYS A 18 0.86 -26.02 14.50
N LYS A 19 0.41 -25.04 15.29
CA LYS A 19 -0.67 -24.16 14.83
C LYS A 19 -0.10 -23.35 13.68
N LYS A 20 -0.48 -23.69 12.45
CA LYS A 20 -0.33 -22.80 11.31
C LYS A 20 -1.15 -21.56 11.66
N GLN A 21 -0.49 -20.46 12.05
CA GLN A 21 -1.18 -19.19 12.18
C GLN A 21 -1.71 -18.89 10.78
N ASN A 22 -3.04 -18.94 10.63
CA ASN A 22 -3.70 -18.47 9.43
C ASN A 22 -3.19 -17.04 9.18
N PRO A 23 -2.77 -16.68 7.96
CA PRO A 23 -2.44 -15.29 7.67
C PRO A 23 -3.59 -14.43 8.19
N ILE A 24 -3.26 -13.35 8.89
CA ILE A 24 -4.27 -12.38 9.30
C ILE A 24 -4.86 -11.85 8.01
N THR A 25 -6.00 -12.41 7.58
CA THR A 25 -6.88 -11.76 6.62
C THR A 25 -7.39 -10.55 7.36
N ARG A 26 -6.69 -9.43 7.23
CA ARG A 26 -7.34 -8.13 7.44
C ARG A 26 -8.48 -8.16 6.45
N ASP A 27 -9.71 -7.97 6.93
CA ASP A 27 -10.86 -7.66 6.09
C ASP A 27 -10.57 -6.30 5.43
N GLU A 28 -9.60 -6.27 4.52
CA GLU A 28 -9.38 -5.13 3.64
C GLU A 28 -10.63 -5.11 2.76
N PRO A 29 -11.45 -4.05 2.83
CA PRO A 29 -12.59 -3.92 1.95
C PRO A 29 -12.09 -4.10 0.52
N PRO A 30 -12.89 -4.70 -0.39
CA PRO A 30 -12.47 -4.93 -1.75
C PRO A 30 -11.93 -3.61 -2.29
N VAL A 31 -10.65 -3.60 -2.66
CA VAL A 31 -9.94 -2.41 -3.14
C VAL A 31 -10.48 -2.10 -4.53
N THR A 32 -11.73 -1.63 -4.61
CA THR A 32 -12.34 -1.04 -5.80
C THR A 32 -11.85 0.40 -5.96
N GLY A 33 -10.57 0.63 -5.66
CA GLY A 33 -9.90 1.90 -5.82
C GLY A 33 -9.33 1.97 -7.23
N VAL A 34 -9.70 2.99 -7.97
CA VAL A 34 -8.99 3.35 -9.20
C VAL A 34 -7.52 3.58 -8.84
N ALA A 35 -6.63 2.82 -9.47
CA ALA A 35 -5.21 2.92 -9.21
C ALA A 35 -4.73 4.36 -9.48
N PHE A 36 -3.90 4.88 -8.58
CA PHE A 36 -3.24 6.15 -8.81
C PHE A 36 -2.23 5.98 -9.96
N THR A 37 -2.38 6.79 -11.00
CA THR A 37 -1.47 6.79 -12.16
C THR A 37 -1.14 8.21 -12.57
N VAL A 38 0.01 8.36 -13.23
CA VAL A 38 0.39 9.55 -13.99
C VAL A 38 0.28 9.20 -15.47
N SER A 39 -0.05 10.16 -16.33
CA SER A 39 -0.10 9.93 -17.78
C SER A 39 1.20 9.33 -18.29
N ASN A 40 1.08 8.35 -19.19
CA ASN A 40 2.20 7.69 -19.86
C ASN A 40 3.04 8.61 -20.77
N LEU A 41 2.60 9.85 -20.99
CA LEU A 41 3.44 10.88 -21.64
C LEU A 41 4.60 11.33 -20.75
N PHE A 42 4.50 11.12 -19.44
CA PHE A 42 5.59 11.37 -18.50
C PHE A 42 6.30 10.04 -18.25
N GLN A 43 7.54 9.95 -18.73
CA GLN A 43 8.38 8.76 -18.60
C GLN A 43 9.67 9.10 -17.86
N ASP A 44 10.36 8.05 -17.42
CA ASP A 44 11.64 8.19 -16.76
C ASP A 44 12.67 8.87 -17.68
N ASN A 45 13.55 9.68 -17.09
CA ASN A 45 14.63 10.41 -17.76
C ASN A 45 14.18 11.45 -18.81
N MET A 46 12.90 11.85 -18.80
CA MET A 46 12.44 12.99 -19.60
C MET A 46 12.85 14.33 -18.99
N VAL A 47 12.96 15.35 -19.85
CA VAL A 47 13.22 16.73 -19.45
C VAL A 47 11.95 17.56 -19.65
N LEU A 48 11.49 18.21 -18.59
CA LEU A 48 10.39 19.17 -18.64
C LEU A 48 10.93 20.59 -18.78
N GLN A 49 10.29 21.40 -19.64
CA GLN A 49 10.67 22.79 -19.89
C GLN A 49 10.35 23.68 -18.68
N ARG A 50 11.33 24.39 -18.14
CA ARG A 50 11.11 25.31 -17.00
C ARG A 50 10.58 26.67 -17.47
N ASN A 51 10.02 27.45 -16.54
CA ASN A 51 9.58 28.83 -16.74
C ASN A 51 8.54 28.99 -17.87
N LYS A 52 7.74 27.95 -18.08
CA LYS A 52 6.59 27.90 -18.97
C LYS A 52 5.50 27.07 -18.28
N PRO A 53 4.21 27.39 -18.51
CA PRO A 53 3.13 26.58 -17.96
C PRO A 53 3.25 25.12 -18.42
N ILE A 54 3.18 24.18 -17.49
CA ILE A 54 3.12 22.74 -17.79
C ILE A 54 1.93 22.12 -17.07
N ASN A 55 1.10 21.41 -17.83
CA ASN A 55 0.05 20.58 -17.27
C ASN A 55 0.58 19.18 -17.00
N ILE A 56 0.35 18.66 -15.79
CA ILE A 56 0.61 17.28 -15.40
C ILE A 56 -0.70 16.65 -14.97
N TRP A 57 -1.00 15.44 -15.43
CA TRP A 57 -2.29 14.79 -15.22
C TRP A 57 -2.15 13.28 -15.08
N GLY A 58 -3.24 12.66 -14.62
CA GLY A 58 -3.32 11.23 -14.44
C GLY A 58 -4.68 10.80 -13.89
N THR A 59 -4.71 9.62 -13.26
CA THR A 59 -5.90 9.10 -12.59
C THR A 59 -5.66 8.88 -11.10
N GLY A 60 -6.72 8.85 -10.32
CA GLY A 60 -6.67 8.52 -8.90
C GLY A 60 -8.06 8.33 -8.32
N GLU A 61 -8.14 8.07 -7.02
CA GLU A 61 -9.41 7.96 -6.31
C GLU A 61 -10.13 9.31 -6.23
N PRO A 62 -11.41 9.41 -6.65
CA PRO A 62 -12.19 10.64 -6.53
C PRO A 62 -12.16 11.26 -5.14
N GLY A 63 -12.05 12.60 -5.09
CA GLY A 63 -12.03 13.37 -3.85
C GLY A 63 -10.69 13.35 -3.10
N ARG A 64 -9.68 12.59 -3.55
CA ARG A 64 -8.32 12.66 -3.00
C ARG A 64 -7.59 13.90 -3.49
N THR A 65 -6.69 14.41 -2.66
CA THR A 65 -5.74 15.47 -3.03
C THR A 65 -4.51 14.87 -3.69
N VAL A 66 -4.08 15.45 -4.80
CA VAL A 66 -2.84 15.16 -5.51
C VAL A 66 -1.90 16.35 -5.33
N THR A 67 -0.66 16.05 -4.93
CA THR A 67 0.42 17.02 -4.83
C THR A 67 1.47 16.70 -5.87
N VAL A 68 1.84 17.70 -6.67
CA VAL A 68 2.93 17.60 -7.64
C VAL A 68 4.02 18.57 -7.22
N THR A 69 5.24 18.05 -7.04
CA THR A 69 6.41 18.85 -6.67
C THR A 69 7.48 18.71 -7.75
N ALA A 70 7.88 19.83 -8.31
CA ALA A 70 9.02 19.90 -9.19
C ALA A 70 10.29 20.22 -8.41
N ASN A 71 11.40 19.59 -8.79
CA ASN A 71 12.70 19.79 -8.13
C ASN A 71 13.27 21.21 -8.29
N TRP A 72 12.74 22.01 -9.22
CA TRP A 72 13.09 23.43 -9.38
C TRP A 72 12.27 24.38 -8.49
N GLY A 73 11.56 23.86 -7.48
CA GLY A 73 10.94 24.65 -6.40
C GLY A 73 9.49 25.06 -6.64
N ILE A 74 8.84 24.56 -7.69
CA ILE A 74 7.41 24.79 -7.94
C ILE A 74 6.62 23.58 -7.44
N ALA A 75 5.47 23.84 -6.80
CA ALA A 75 4.52 22.80 -6.43
C ALA A 75 3.11 23.22 -6.80
N GLY A 76 2.27 22.23 -7.11
CA GLY A 76 0.86 22.42 -7.40
C GLY A 76 0.01 21.36 -6.71
N LEU A 77 -1.22 21.74 -6.41
CA LEU A 77 -2.23 20.88 -5.79
C LEU A 77 -3.41 20.74 -6.73
N SER A 78 -4.03 19.57 -6.73
CA SER A 78 -5.30 19.32 -7.40
C SER A 78 -6.11 18.30 -6.62
N THR A 79 -7.39 18.24 -6.90
CA THR A 79 -8.29 17.22 -6.35
C THR A 79 -8.72 16.33 -7.49
N VAL A 80 -8.73 15.02 -7.26
CA VAL A 80 -9.25 14.07 -8.23
C VAL A 80 -10.76 14.27 -8.37
N ASP A 81 -11.22 14.45 -9.60
CA ASP A 81 -12.62 14.64 -9.91
C ASP A 81 -13.46 13.35 -9.70
N ASN A 82 -14.77 13.47 -9.83
CA ASN A 82 -15.71 12.35 -9.67
C ASN A 82 -15.56 11.25 -10.74
N LYS A 83 -14.80 11.52 -11.81
CA LYS A 83 -14.51 10.57 -12.89
C LYS A 83 -13.13 9.90 -12.70
N GLY A 84 -12.40 10.26 -11.65
CA GLY A 84 -11.08 9.72 -11.35
C GLY A 84 -9.93 10.41 -12.07
N PHE A 85 -10.14 11.58 -12.69
CA PHE A 85 -9.09 12.36 -13.35
C PHE A 85 -8.60 13.51 -12.49
N TRP A 86 -7.34 13.87 -12.64
CA TRP A 86 -6.76 15.06 -12.02
C TRP A 86 -5.79 15.75 -12.98
N ILE A 87 -5.64 17.06 -12.81
CA ILE A 87 -4.70 17.89 -13.56
C ILE A 87 -4.14 18.99 -12.65
N VAL A 88 -2.84 19.24 -12.74
CA VAL A 88 -2.11 20.30 -12.05
C VAL A 88 -1.39 21.13 -13.09
N SER A 89 -1.51 22.46 -13.00
CA SER A 89 -0.67 23.40 -13.75
C SER A 89 0.49 23.84 -12.87
N LEU A 90 1.72 23.58 -13.33
CA LEU A 90 2.96 24.09 -12.73
C LEU A 90 3.49 25.31 -13.49
#